data_AF-A0A9E3MFK4-F1
#
_entry.id   AF-A0A9E3MFK4-F1
#
_cell.length_a   1.000
_cell.length_b   1.000
_cell.length_c   1.000
_cell.angle_alpha   90.00
_cell.angle_beta   90.00
_cell.angle_gamma   90.00
#
_symmetry.space_group_name_H-M   'P 1'
#
loop_
_entity.id
_entity.type
_entity.pdbx_description
1 polymer ?
#
loop_
_entity_poly.entity_id
_entity_poly.type
_entity_poly.pdbx_seq_one_letter_code
_entity_poly.pdbx_strand_id
1 'polypeptide(L)'
;MAWQWSKDEWNPVRLALAHAVYAKVRKEAAYAPMTDPIGPGNVLMRSFDRKFLGAAGLPDTIAENNVLESIRIRDAARDQNRFSGPLPGWNGRPAVQPLRGGLYCSEDIHAAIAELLHYADPSLSRTLIDVGSRLPSFMSRCFVSLRAVDELDVVSLDSGSEAMLPFFDRIQRDADVQQAMRAAGYKELFRALYAPTDYSAARGLGLGLESNGDIDGVQLISARDYGAEAGHHKVFRTGDNVMLFGVDMKLAHDKVRIDSLHLLDPVPGSAEIAVTHYRQAGGGLFRKATSTRFAP
;
A
#
# COMPACT_ATOMS: atom_id res chain seq x y z
N MET A 1 13.39 -9.32 -20.54
CA MET A 1 12.70 -8.11 -20.06
C MET A 1 13.74 -7.29 -19.31
N ALA A 2 14.06 -6.08 -19.75
CA ALA A 2 15.02 -5.23 -19.07
C ALA A 2 14.38 -4.68 -17.78
N TRP A 3 15.03 -4.85 -16.63
CA TRP A 3 14.55 -4.32 -15.36
C TRP A 3 14.64 -2.79 -15.41
N GLN A 4 13.49 -2.11 -15.42
CA GLN A 4 13.42 -0.68 -15.15
C GLN A 4 13.36 -0.50 -13.63
N TRP A 5 14.53 -0.24 -13.04
CA TRP A 5 14.63 0.25 -11.67
C TRP A 5 13.91 1.61 -11.58
N SER A 6 13.21 1.89 -10.49
CA SER A 6 12.52 3.18 -10.37
C SER A 6 13.51 4.34 -10.22
N LYS A 7 12.98 5.56 -10.13
CA LYS A 7 13.71 6.83 -9.96
C LYS A 7 14.70 6.86 -8.78
N ASP A 8 14.73 5.84 -7.92
CA ASP A 8 15.67 5.74 -6.81
C ASP A 8 16.91 4.96 -7.27
N GLU A 9 17.99 5.68 -7.58
CA GLU A 9 19.27 5.05 -7.93
C GLU A 9 19.76 4.16 -6.77
N TRP A 10 19.73 2.84 -6.97
CA TRP A 10 20.40 1.90 -6.10
C TRP A 10 21.90 2.18 -6.11
N ASN A 11 22.43 2.52 -4.93
CA ASN A 11 23.85 2.73 -4.73
C ASN A 11 24.38 1.73 -3.68
N PRO A 12 25.71 1.58 -3.53
CA PRO A 12 26.32 0.67 -2.56
C PRO A 12 25.74 0.75 -1.14
N VAL A 13 25.46 1.95 -0.67
CA VAL A 13 24.97 2.19 0.70
C VAL A 13 23.54 1.70 0.87
N ARG A 14 22.67 2.04 -0.09
CA ARG A 14 21.26 1.60 -0.15
C ARG A 14 21.15 0.08 -0.26
N LEU A 15 21.97 -0.51 -1.13
CA LEU A 15 22.05 -1.96 -1.29
C LEU A 15 22.46 -2.64 0.03
N ALA A 16 23.54 -2.18 0.66
CA ALA A 16 24.00 -2.75 1.92
C ALA A 16 22.92 -2.70 3.01
N LEU A 17 22.20 -1.58 3.13
CA LEU A 17 21.11 -1.44 4.09
C LEU A 17 19.96 -2.42 3.80
N ALA A 18 19.49 -2.46 2.56
CA ALA A 18 18.39 -3.33 2.19
C ALA A 18 18.73 -4.83 2.38
N HIS A 19 19.95 -5.25 2.02
CA HIS A 19 20.44 -6.61 2.23
C HIS A 19 20.58 -6.99 3.71
N ALA A 20 21.13 -6.10 4.53
CA ALA A 20 21.30 -6.34 5.97
C ALA A 20 19.94 -6.48 6.66
N VAL A 21 18.99 -5.58 6.37
CA VAL A 21 17.63 -5.64 6.92
C VAL A 21 16.93 -6.92 6.46
N TYR A 22 17.00 -7.26 5.16
CA TYR A 22 16.41 -8.50 4.64
C TYR A 22 16.95 -9.74 5.36
N ALA A 23 18.27 -9.87 5.47
CA ALA A 23 18.90 -11.04 6.07
C ALA A 23 18.51 -11.21 7.55
N LYS A 24 18.41 -10.11 8.28
CA LYS A 24 17.98 -10.12 9.69
C LYS A 24 16.49 -10.41 9.83
N VAL A 25 15.64 -9.69 9.11
CA VAL A 25 14.18 -9.85 9.19
C VAL A 25 13.75 -11.26 8.77
N ARG A 26 14.34 -11.84 7.72
CA ARG A 26 14.06 -13.21 7.32
C ARG A 26 14.29 -14.23 8.44
N LYS A 27 15.31 -14.02 9.29
CA LYS A 27 15.59 -14.91 10.44
C LYS A 27 14.61 -14.70 11.59
N GLU A 28 14.13 -13.47 11.76
CA GLU A 28 13.26 -13.07 12.87
C GLU A 28 11.77 -13.10 12.52
N ALA A 29 11.40 -13.36 11.26
CA ALA A 29 10.02 -13.24 10.76
C ALA A 29 9.01 -14.10 11.54
N ALA A 30 9.43 -15.23 12.11
CA ALA A 30 8.59 -16.07 12.97
C ALA A 30 8.21 -15.42 14.31
N TYR A 31 8.90 -14.35 14.70
CA TYR A 31 8.65 -13.56 15.90
C TYR A 31 8.10 -12.17 15.58
N ALA A 32 7.71 -11.93 14.33
CA ALA A 32 7.11 -10.66 13.94
C ALA A 32 5.76 -10.50 14.66
N PRO A 33 5.48 -9.33 15.26
CA PRO A 33 4.26 -9.10 16.01
C PRO A 33 3.11 -8.92 15.03
N MET A 34 2.16 -9.85 15.08
CA MET A 34 0.93 -9.73 14.32
C MET A 34 0.06 -8.62 14.90
N THR A 35 -0.72 -7.96 14.04
CA THR A 35 -1.84 -7.10 14.45
C THR A 35 -2.92 -7.93 15.13
N ASP A 36 -3.92 -7.26 15.70
CA ASP A 36 -5.23 -7.91 15.80
C ASP A 36 -5.64 -8.40 14.39
N PRO A 37 -6.17 -9.62 14.24
CA PRO A 37 -6.44 -10.19 12.93
C PRO A 37 -7.35 -9.28 12.10
N ILE A 38 -6.96 -9.05 10.84
CA ILE A 38 -7.85 -8.38 9.89
C ILE A 38 -8.84 -9.43 9.41
N GLY A 39 -9.95 -9.53 10.13
CA GLY A 39 -10.97 -10.55 9.88
C GLY A 39 -12.02 -10.12 8.85
N PRO A 40 -12.98 -11.01 8.52
CA PRO A 40 -14.03 -10.74 7.53
C PRO A 40 -14.98 -9.58 7.89
N GLY A 41 -14.98 -9.16 9.16
CA GLY A 41 -15.71 -7.99 9.64
C GLY A 41 -15.08 -6.67 9.22
N ASN A 42 -13.77 -6.65 8.98
CA ASN A 42 -13.02 -5.46 8.61
C ASN A 42 -13.26 -5.13 7.12
N VAL A 43 -13.43 -3.83 6.84
CA VAL A 43 -13.50 -3.32 5.47
C VAL A 43 -12.14 -2.73 5.12
N LEU A 44 -11.57 -3.20 4.01
CA LEU A 44 -10.40 -2.59 3.41
C LEU A 44 -10.84 -1.75 2.21
N MET A 45 -10.25 -0.58 2.05
CA MET A 45 -10.50 0.33 0.95
C MET A 45 -9.32 0.27 -0.02
N ARG A 46 -9.60 0.42 -1.32
CA ARG A 46 -8.56 0.56 -2.33
C ARG A 46 -9.01 1.47 -3.44
N SER A 47 -8.11 2.30 -3.96
CA SER A 47 -8.33 2.99 -5.22
C SER A 47 -7.56 2.30 -6.35
N PHE A 48 -8.12 2.26 -7.56
CA PHE A 48 -7.44 1.76 -8.76
C PHE A 48 -7.81 2.58 -9.99
N ASP A 49 -7.02 2.47 -11.05
CA ASP A 49 -7.22 3.25 -12.28
C ASP A 49 -8.59 2.96 -12.90
N ARG A 50 -9.41 4.00 -13.08
CA ARG A 50 -10.73 3.86 -13.69
C ARG A 50 -10.70 3.33 -15.11
N LYS A 51 -9.57 3.48 -15.82
CA LYS A 51 -9.40 2.98 -17.20
C LYS A 51 -9.69 1.48 -17.34
N PHE A 52 -9.54 0.70 -16.28
CA PHE A 52 -9.86 -0.72 -16.28
C PHE A 52 -11.37 -0.99 -16.38
N LEU A 53 -12.22 -0.03 -16.00
CA LEU A 53 -13.67 -0.15 -16.05
C LEU A 53 -14.27 0.18 -17.43
N GLY A 54 -13.49 0.74 -18.35
CA GLY A 54 -13.93 1.14 -19.69
C GLY A 54 -14.03 2.65 -19.87
N ALA A 55 -14.95 3.08 -20.75
CA ALA A 55 -15.13 4.50 -21.10
C ALA A 55 -15.63 5.35 -19.92
N ALA A 56 -15.39 6.65 -19.98
CA ALA A 56 -15.81 7.61 -18.95
C ALA A 56 -17.35 7.67 -18.80
N GLY A 57 -17.81 8.01 -17.59
CA GLY A 57 -19.21 8.12 -17.22
C GLY A 57 -19.68 7.13 -16.14
N LEU A 58 -20.97 7.21 -15.82
CA LEU A 58 -21.64 6.43 -14.77
C LEU A 58 -22.55 5.36 -15.37
N PRO A 59 -22.00 4.24 -15.89
CA PRO A 59 -22.82 3.18 -16.50
C PRO A 59 -23.79 2.59 -15.46
N ASP A 60 -24.86 1.94 -15.91
CA ASP A 60 -25.79 1.28 -14.98
C ASP A 60 -25.26 -0.06 -14.48
N THR A 61 -24.35 -0.67 -15.24
CA THR A 61 -23.67 -1.91 -14.86
C THR A 61 -22.18 -1.87 -15.21
N ILE A 62 -21.38 -2.62 -14.45
CA ILE A 62 -19.93 -2.79 -14.65
C ILE A 62 -19.64 -4.28 -14.61
N ALA A 63 -18.86 -4.79 -15.56
CA ALA A 63 -18.47 -6.20 -15.59
C ALA A 63 -17.52 -6.54 -14.42
N GLU A 64 -17.80 -7.61 -13.68
CA GLU A 64 -16.99 -8.05 -12.53
C GLU A 64 -15.52 -8.24 -12.92
N ASN A 65 -15.25 -8.84 -14.08
CA ASN A 65 -13.90 -9.05 -14.60
C ASN A 65 -13.04 -7.76 -14.65
N ASN A 66 -13.67 -6.60 -14.90
CA ASN A 66 -12.97 -5.32 -14.90
C ASN A 66 -12.65 -4.85 -13.48
N VAL A 67 -13.50 -5.18 -12.52
CA VAL A 67 -13.32 -4.83 -11.09
C VAL A 67 -12.29 -5.76 -10.44
N LEU A 68 -12.12 -7.00 -10.92
CA LEU A 68 -11.10 -7.94 -10.41
C LEU A 68 -9.67 -7.37 -10.51
N GLU A 69 -9.40 -6.43 -11.42
CA GLU A 69 -8.12 -5.70 -11.46
C GLU A 69 -7.81 -4.96 -10.15
N SER A 70 -8.83 -4.60 -9.37
CA SER A 70 -8.67 -3.99 -8.06
C SER A 70 -8.05 -4.92 -7.03
N ILE A 71 -8.17 -6.25 -7.16
CA ILE A 71 -7.61 -7.24 -6.22
C ILE A 71 -6.43 -8.02 -6.82
N ARG A 72 -5.89 -7.57 -7.95
CA ARG A 72 -4.72 -8.19 -8.57
C ARG A 72 -3.45 -7.84 -7.78
N ILE A 73 -2.73 -8.86 -7.35
CA ILE A 73 -1.38 -8.74 -6.80
C ILE A 73 -0.42 -8.33 -7.92
N ARG A 74 0.46 -7.36 -7.66
CA ARG A 74 1.40 -6.85 -8.68
C ARG A 74 2.80 -6.62 -8.13
N ASP A 75 3.69 -6.34 -9.08
CA ASP A 75 4.97 -5.68 -8.89
C ASP A 75 6.00 -6.49 -8.08
N ALA A 76 5.89 -7.82 -8.03
CA ALA A 76 6.99 -8.65 -7.57
C ALA A 76 8.26 -8.42 -8.42
N ALA A 77 8.07 -8.20 -9.72
CA ALA A 77 9.15 -7.94 -10.66
C ALA A 77 9.44 -6.45 -10.92
N ARG A 78 8.80 -5.52 -10.19
CA ARG A 78 8.97 -4.08 -10.45
C ARG A 78 9.44 -3.36 -9.21
N ASP A 79 10.38 -2.46 -9.40
CA ASP A 79 10.99 -1.73 -8.30
C ASP A 79 10.25 -0.44 -7.96
N GLN A 80 8.93 -0.50 -7.82
CA GLN A 80 8.09 0.70 -7.65
C GLN A 80 7.44 0.79 -6.27
N ASN A 81 7.45 -0.32 -5.51
CA ASN A 81 6.74 -0.41 -4.23
C ASN A 81 7.69 -0.34 -3.04
N ARG A 82 7.27 0.28 -1.95
CA ARG A 82 8.12 0.47 -0.78
C ARG A 82 8.49 -0.84 -0.07
N PHE A 83 7.54 -1.78 0.04
CA PHE A 83 7.68 -3.01 0.84
C PHE A 83 7.66 -4.31 0.01
N SER A 84 7.54 -4.22 -1.31
CA SER A 84 7.59 -5.39 -2.21
C SER A 84 8.42 -5.08 -3.46
N GLY A 85 8.94 -6.12 -4.12
CA GLY A 85 9.68 -5.99 -5.38
C GLY A 85 11.11 -6.54 -5.28
N PRO A 86 11.89 -6.53 -6.38
CA PRO A 86 13.21 -7.16 -6.40
C PRO A 86 14.21 -6.42 -5.51
N LEU A 87 15.15 -7.17 -4.92
CA LEU A 87 16.35 -6.58 -4.31
C LEU A 87 17.52 -6.75 -5.30
N PRO A 88 18.10 -5.66 -5.83
CA PRO A 88 19.25 -5.79 -6.71
C PRO A 88 20.46 -6.33 -5.93
N GLY A 89 21.29 -7.09 -6.63
CA GLY A 89 22.63 -7.45 -6.20
C GLY A 89 23.65 -6.44 -6.70
N TRP A 90 24.86 -6.54 -6.16
CA TRP A 90 26.01 -5.70 -6.49
C TRP A 90 26.41 -5.71 -7.98
N ASN A 91 25.99 -6.72 -8.74
CA ASN A 91 26.25 -6.89 -10.17
C ASN A 91 25.07 -6.48 -11.06
N GLY A 92 24.06 -5.80 -10.51
CA GLY A 92 22.86 -5.36 -11.24
C GLY A 92 21.86 -6.48 -11.57
N ARG A 93 22.11 -7.73 -11.15
CA ARG A 93 21.13 -8.83 -11.19
C ARG A 93 20.36 -8.89 -9.87
N PRO A 94 19.09 -9.32 -9.83
CA PRO A 94 18.37 -9.50 -8.56
C PRO A 94 19.12 -10.49 -7.67
N ALA A 95 19.50 -10.06 -6.46
CA ALA A 95 20.08 -10.92 -5.44
C ALA A 95 19.01 -11.59 -4.58
N VAL A 96 17.84 -10.96 -4.46
CA VAL A 96 16.63 -11.60 -3.94
C VAL A 96 15.52 -11.39 -4.98
N GLN A 97 14.96 -12.50 -5.47
CA GLN A 97 13.73 -12.48 -6.25
C GLN A 97 12.57 -12.73 -5.28
N PRO A 98 11.61 -11.79 -5.16
CA PRO A 98 10.43 -12.02 -4.34
C PRO A 98 9.63 -13.20 -4.89
N LEU A 99 8.98 -13.92 -3.97
CA LEU A 99 8.07 -15.02 -4.31
C LEU A 99 6.65 -14.51 -4.53
N ARG A 100 6.34 -13.32 -4.01
CA ARG A 100 5.04 -12.69 -3.95
C ARG A 100 5.13 -11.21 -4.33
N GLY A 101 4.05 -10.66 -4.87
CA GLY A 101 3.87 -9.23 -5.07
C GLY A 101 3.10 -8.60 -3.91
N GLY A 102 2.70 -7.35 -4.10
CA GLY A 102 1.91 -6.60 -3.11
C GLY A 102 0.54 -6.17 -3.63
N LEU A 103 -0.44 -6.16 -2.72
CA LEU A 103 -1.73 -5.50 -2.88
C LEU A 103 -1.90 -4.47 -1.76
N TYR A 104 -1.65 -3.20 -2.10
CA TYR A 104 -1.86 -2.09 -1.19
C TYR A 104 -3.34 -1.75 -1.05
N CYS A 105 -3.80 -1.72 0.19
CA CYS A 105 -5.13 -1.38 0.66
C CYS A 105 -5.01 -0.40 1.83
N SER A 106 -6.13 0.18 2.21
CA SER A 106 -6.28 1.10 3.33
C SER A 106 -7.33 0.56 4.29
N GLU A 107 -7.18 0.71 5.59
CA GLU A 107 -8.19 0.25 6.56
C GLU A 107 -9.38 1.19 6.64
N ASP A 108 -9.23 2.41 6.13
CA ASP A 108 -10.31 3.38 6.05
C ASP A 108 -10.21 4.26 4.78
N ILE A 109 -11.27 5.02 4.54
CA ILE A 109 -11.37 5.91 3.37
C ILE A 109 -10.43 7.11 3.45
N HIS A 110 -10.12 7.63 4.64
CA HIS A 110 -9.20 8.75 4.79
C HIS A 110 -7.79 8.34 4.37
N ALA A 111 -7.36 7.13 4.71
CA ALA A 111 -6.08 6.58 4.32
C ALA A 111 -6.01 6.37 2.80
N ALA A 112 -7.08 5.82 2.21
CA ALA A 112 -7.17 5.64 0.76
C ALA A 112 -7.10 6.98 0.00
N ILE A 113 -7.73 8.03 0.53
CA ILE A 113 -7.68 9.38 -0.03
C ILE A 113 -6.28 9.98 0.15
N ALA A 114 -5.66 9.80 1.32
CA ALA A 114 -4.32 10.30 1.59
C ALA A 114 -3.28 9.69 0.64
N GLU A 115 -3.32 8.39 0.41
CA GLU A 115 -2.46 7.69 -0.56
C GLU A 115 -2.71 8.20 -1.99
N LEU A 116 -3.98 8.35 -2.41
CA LEU A 116 -4.30 8.91 -3.72
C LEU A 116 -3.67 10.29 -3.92
N LEU A 117 -3.81 11.18 -2.94
CA LEU A 117 -3.26 12.54 -3.03
C LEU A 117 -1.73 12.54 -2.93
N HIS A 118 -1.12 11.59 -2.21
CA HIS A 118 0.35 11.45 -2.16
C HIS A 118 0.92 11.20 -3.56
N TYR A 119 0.31 10.31 -4.33
CA TYR A 119 0.78 9.97 -5.67
C TYR A 119 0.31 10.94 -6.77
N ALA A 120 -0.79 11.65 -6.58
CA ALA A 120 -1.26 12.64 -7.54
C ALA A 120 -0.40 13.92 -7.50
N ASP A 121 -0.22 14.50 -6.31
CA ASP A 121 0.62 15.68 -6.10
C ASP A 121 1.02 15.77 -4.60
N PRO A 122 2.30 15.45 -4.26
CA PRO A 122 2.80 15.52 -2.90
C PRO A 122 2.70 16.91 -2.24
N SER A 123 2.59 17.99 -3.03
CA SER A 123 2.49 19.36 -2.52
C SER A 123 1.08 19.74 -2.04
N LEU A 124 0.05 18.97 -2.42
CA LEU A 124 -1.32 19.23 -1.99
C LEU A 124 -1.45 19.13 -0.47
N SER A 125 -2.05 20.16 0.14
CA SER A 125 -2.31 20.23 1.59
C SER A 125 -2.92 18.94 2.12
N ARG A 126 -2.49 18.55 3.33
CA ARG A 126 -3.01 17.39 4.05
C ARG A 126 -4.44 17.60 4.56
N THR A 127 -4.91 18.83 4.67
CA THR A 127 -6.31 19.15 5.03
C THR A 127 -7.21 19.04 3.80
N LEU A 128 -8.40 18.46 3.93
CA LEU A 128 -9.40 18.29 2.84
C LEU A 128 -10.10 19.60 2.41
N ILE A 129 -9.55 20.77 2.77
CA ILE A 129 -10.24 22.07 2.74
C ILE A 129 -10.36 22.65 1.32
N ASP A 130 -9.60 22.15 0.33
CA ASP A 130 -9.69 22.62 -1.06
C ASP A 130 -10.01 21.45 -2.01
N VAL A 131 -11.30 21.14 -2.13
CA VAL A 131 -11.84 20.01 -2.91
C VAL A 131 -11.75 20.27 -4.42
N GLY A 132 -11.85 21.53 -4.86
CA GLY A 132 -11.93 21.91 -6.27
C GLY A 132 -10.68 21.56 -7.08
N SER A 133 -9.49 21.86 -6.54
CA SER A 133 -8.20 21.55 -7.18
C SER A 133 -7.90 20.05 -7.23
N ARG A 134 -8.60 19.23 -6.43
CA ARG A 134 -8.29 17.79 -6.24
C ARG A 134 -9.21 16.86 -7.01
N LEU A 135 -10.39 17.35 -7.42
CA LEU A 135 -11.41 16.55 -8.11
C LEU A 135 -10.87 15.73 -9.31
N PRO A 136 -9.97 16.25 -10.17
CA PRO A 136 -9.40 15.45 -11.26
C PRO A 136 -8.70 14.16 -10.79
N SER A 137 -8.05 14.19 -9.63
CA SER A 137 -7.37 13.02 -9.05
C SER A 137 -8.37 11.92 -8.71
N PHE A 138 -9.53 12.30 -8.16
CA PHE A 138 -10.60 11.35 -7.81
C PHE A 138 -11.31 10.80 -9.04
N MET A 139 -11.59 11.63 -10.05
CA MET A 139 -12.32 11.21 -11.26
C MET A 139 -11.57 10.17 -12.10
N SER A 140 -10.24 10.14 -12.00
CA SER A 140 -9.39 9.15 -12.67
C SER A 140 -9.37 7.78 -11.97
N ARG A 141 -9.99 7.67 -10.80
CA ARG A 141 -9.96 6.48 -9.94
C ARG A 141 -11.35 5.90 -9.72
N CYS A 142 -11.36 4.63 -9.35
CA CYS A 142 -12.48 3.98 -8.71
C CYS A 142 -12.07 3.55 -7.31
N PHE A 143 -12.94 3.76 -6.33
CA PHE A 143 -12.74 3.29 -4.96
C PHE A 143 -13.52 2.00 -4.77
N VAL A 144 -12.89 0.99 -4.20
CA VAL A 144 -13.46 -0.33 -3.97
C VAL A 144 -13.39 -0.63 -2.49
N SER A 145 -14.50 -1.07 -1.93
CA SER A 145 -14.57 -1.67 -0.61
C SER A 145 -14.38 -3.17 -0.74
N LEU A 146 -13.43 -3.68 0.03
CA LEU A 146 -13.02 -5.07 0.08
C LEU A 146 -13.29 -5.59 1.48
N ARG A 147 -13.55 -6.88 1.61
CA ARG A 147 -13.60 -7.57 2.90
C ARG A 147 -12.61 -8.71 2.89
N ALA A 148 -11.95 -8.95 4.01
CA ALA A 148 -11.18 -10.16 4.17
C ALA A 148 -12.09 -11.39 4.02
N VAL A 149 -11.57 -12.47 3.45
CA VAL A 149 -12.29 -13.74 3.29
C VAL A 149 -12.20 -14.57 4.56
N ASP A 150 -11.08 -14.48 5.26
CA ASP A 150 -10.79 -15.10 6.55
C ASP A 150 -9.99 -14.10 7.42
N GLU A 151 -9.56 -14.53 8.60
CA GLU A 151 -8.55 -13.83 9.40
C GLU A 151 -7.21 -13.78 8.63
N LEU A 152 -6.70 -12.57 8.41
CA LEU A 152 -5.42 -12.35 7.76
C LEU A 152 -4.32 -12.06 8.79
N ASP A 153 -3.22 -12.80 8.71
CA ASP A 153 -2.05 -12.64 9.58
C ASP A 153 -1.16 -11.50 9.05
N VAL A 154 -1.34 -10.32 9.62
CA VAL A 154 -0.67 -9.09 9.17
C VAL A 154 0.30 -8.62 10.25
N VAL A 155 1.55 -8.34 9.88
CA VAL A 155 2.53 -7.76 10.81
C VAL A 155 2.29 -6.27 10.97
N SER A 156 2.11 -5.79 12.20
CA SER A 156 1.98 -4.35 12.46
C SER A 156 3.33 -3.66 12.36
N LEU A 157 3.44 -2.58 11.59
CA LEU A 157 4.59 -1.66 11.64
C LEU A 157 4.21 -0.31 12.29
N ASP A 158 3.14 -0.26 13.08
CA ASP A 158 2.76 0.92 13.85
C ASP A 158 3.75 1.16 15.01
N SER A 159 4.38 2.33 15.06
CA SER A 159 5.24 2.72 16.18
C SER A 159 4.50 2.86 17.51
N GLY A 160 3.17 3.00 17.48
CA GLY A 160 2.33 3.02 18.68
C GLY A 160 2.09 1.64 19.28
N SER A 161 2.41 0.55 18.57
CA SER A 161 2.22 -0.82 19.07
C SER A 161 3.40 -1.24 19.96
N GLU A 162 3.13 -1.48 21.25
CA GLU A 162 4.14 -1.93 22.22
C GLU A 162 4.76 -3.28 21.82
N ALA A 163 4.00 -4.16 21.18
CA ALA A 163 4.48 -5.46 20.69
C ALA A 163 5.52 -5.31 19.56
N MET A 164 5.50 -4.18 18.86
CA MET A 164 6.34 -3.88 17.71
C MET A 164 7.75 -3.42 18.11
N LEU A 165 7.87 -2.71 19.22
CA LEU A 165 9.13 -2.15 19.69
C LEU A 165 10.23 -3.22 19.92
N PRO A 166 9.97 -4.37 20.58
CA PRO A 166 10.99 -5.41 20.74
C PRO A 166 11.45 -6.01 19.41
N PHE A 167 10.55 -6.16 18.44
CA PHE A 167 10.89 -6.69 17.12
C PHE A 167 11.82 -5.75 16.36
N PHE A 168 11.52 -4.45 16.33
CA PHE A 168 12.37 -3.45 15.70
C PHE A 168 13.71 -3.28 16.42
N ASP A 169 13.71 -3.30 17.75
CA ASP A 169 14.95 -3.26 18.54
C ASP A 169 15.85 -4.47 18.24
N ARG A 170 15.30 -5.68 18.10
CA ARG A 170 16.08 -6.87 17.69
C ARG A 170 16.71 -6.72 16.31
N ILE A 171 16.00 -6.13 15.35
CA ILE A 171 16.55 -5.89 14.00
C ILE A 171 17.62 -4.79 14.06
N GLN A 172 17.33 -3.68 14.74
CA GLN A 172 18.22 -2.53 14.86
C GLN A 172 19.50 -2.83 15.66
N ARG A 173 19.49 -3.81 16.56
CA ARG A 173 20.68 -4.25 17.32
C ARG A 173 21.61 -5.16 16.54
N ASP A 174 21.19 -5.66 15.38
CA ASP A 174 22.05 -6.46 14.53
C ASP A 174 23.24 -5.64 14.01
N ALA A 175 24.45 -6.19 14.11
CA ALA A 175 25.68 -5.45 13.81
C ALA A 175 25.75 -4.98 12.35
N ASP A 176 25.29 -5.82 11.41
CA ASP A 176 25.31 -5.50 9.98
C ASP A 176 24.27 -4.42 9.67
N VAL A 177 23.09 -4.50 10.31
CA VAL A 177 22.04 -3.47 10.20
C VAL A 177 22.54 -2.14 10.76
N GLN A 178 23.16 -2.12 11.94
CA GLN A 178 23.72 -0.89 12.52
C GLN A 178 24.81 -0.27 11.65
N GLN A 179 25.70 -1.08 11.11
CA GLN A 179 26.74 -0.61 10.21
C GLN A 179 26.15 0.00 8.94
N ALA A 180 25.20 -0.68 8.31
CA ALA A 180 24.57 -0.20 7.09
C ALA A 180 23.71 1.05 7.31
N MET A 181 22.96 1.11 8.42
CA MET A 181 22.20 2.31 8.80
C MET A 181 23.11 3.52 9.03
N ARG A 182 24.24 3.34 9.74
CA ARG A 182 25.22 4.42 9.95
C ARG A 182 25.79 4.92 8.62
N ALA A 183 26.13 4.02 7.71
CA ALA A 183 26.61 4.39 6.38
C ALA A 183 25.56 5.15 5.56
N ALA A 184 24.28 4.81 5.73
CA ALA A 184 23.14 5.48 5.10
C ALA A 184 22.68 6.77 5.83
N GLY A 185 23.30 7.12 6.96
CA GLY A 185 22.97 8.32 7.73
C GLY A 185 21.73 8.19 8.62
N TYR A 186 21.23 6.97 8.86
CA TYR A 186 20.11 6.72 9.77
C TYR A 186 20.60 6.34 11.17
N LYS A 187 20.01 6.95 12.20
CA LYS A 187 20.23 6.60 13.60
C LYS A 187 19.30 5.49 14.10
N GLU A 188 18.13 5.36 13.48
CA GLU A 188 17.05 4.46 13.89
C GLU A 188 16.42 3.77 12.68
N LEU A 189 16.08 2.50 12.83
CA LEU A 189 15.49 1.68 11.77
C LEU A 189 14.15 2.25 11.31
N PHE A 190 13.33 2.69 12.26
CA PHE A 190 12.03 3.28 11.96
C PHE A 190 12.12 4.47 10.98
N ARG A 191 13.11 5.36 11.19
CA ARG A 191 13.36 6.48 10.28
C ARG A 191 13.79 6.03 8.89
N ALA A 192 14.56 4.95 8.80
CA ALA A 192 14.98 4.37 7.52
C ALA A 192 13.80 3.72 6.77
N LEU A 193 12.88 3.05 7.47
CA LEU A 193 11.70 2.41 6.87
C LEU A 193 10.74 3.42 6.21
N TYR A 194 10.56 4.58 6.84
CA TYR A 194 9.62 5.60 6.39
C TYR A 194 10.30 6.78 5.66
N ALA A 195 11.57 6.61 5.24
CA ALA A 195 12.26 7.63 4.46
C ALA A 195 11.52 7.88 3.12
N PRO A 196 11.27 9.14 2.72
CA PRO A 196 10.40 9.44 1.58
C PRO A 196 10.97 9.00 0.22
N THR A 197 12.31 9.01 0.10
CA THR A 197 13.04 8.77 -1.16
C THR A 197 14.06 7.63 -1.06
N ASP A 198 14.00 6.85 0.03
CA ASP A 198 14.90 5.74 0.25
C ASP A 198 14.11 4.53 0.76
N TYR A 199 13.79 3.62 -0.15
CA TYR A 199 13.00 2.43 0.18
C TYR A 199 13.88 1.26 0.64
N SER A 200 15.18 1.45 0.84
CA SER A 200 16.13 0.36 1.10
C SER A 200 15.74 -0.48 2.32
N ALA A 201 15.55 0.15 3.48
CA ALA A 201 15.19 -0.56 4.70
C ALA A 201 13.79 -1.19 4.58
N ALA A 202 12.82 -0.46 4.02
CA ALA A 202 11.44 -0.94 3.87
C ALA A 202 11.35 -2.15 2.93
N ARG A 203 12.10 -2.11 1.82
CA ARG A 203 12.21 -3.21 0.87
C ARG A 203 12.82 -4.43 1.52
N GLY A 204 13.91 -4.26 2.28
CA GLY A 204 14.55 -5.35 3.01
C GLY A 204 13.59 -5.99 4.03
N LEU A 205 12.87 -5.16 4.79
CA LEU A 205 11.91 -5.63 5.79
C LEU A 205 10.75 -6.39 5.13
N GLY A 206 10.12 -5.82 4.12
CA GLY A 206 8.98 -6.44 3.44
C GLY A 206 9.35 -7.78 2.80
N LEU A 207 10.50 -7.87 2.12
CA LEU A 207 11.02 -9.13 1.57
C LEU A 207 11.37 -10.17 2.64
N GLY A 208 11.85 -9.72 3.80
CA GLY A 208 12.16 -10.60 4.92
C GLY A 208 10.89 -11.24 5.48
N LEU A 209 9.84 -10.43 5.68
CA LEU A 209 8.53 -10.91 6.15
C LEU A 209 7.84 -11.78 5.11
N GLU A 210 7.88 -11.38 3.84
CA GLU A 210 7.30 -12.14 2.72
C GLU A 210 7.93 -13.54 2.56
N SER A 211 9.15 -13.75 3.06
CA SER A 211 9.78 -15.07 3.03
C SER A 211 9.14 -16.08 3.99
N ASN A 212 8.34 -15.61 4.95
CA ASN A 212 7.50 -16.45 5.79
C ASN A 212 6.12 -16.62 5.15
N GLY A 213 5.77 -17.86 4.78
CA GLY A 213 4.50 -18.20 4.13
C GLY A 213 3.26 -17.94 4.99
N ASP A 214 3.43 -17.90 6.32
CA ASP A 214 2.36 -17.68 7.29
C ASP A 214 2.02 -16.20 7.48
N ILE A 215 2.76 -15.28 6.84
CA ILE A 215 2.48 -13.85 6.89
C ILE A 215 1.71 -13.44 5.64
N ASP A 216 0.49 -12.97 5.82
CA ASP A 216 -0.38 -12.47 4.75
C ASP A 216 -0.06 -11.06 4.32
N GLY A 217 0.51 -10.23 5.20
CA GLY A 217 0.79 -8.84 4.86
C GLY A 217 1.51 -8.06 5.93
N VAL A 218 1.60 -6.75 5.68
CA VAL A 218 2.12 -5.75 6.63
C VAL A 218 1.13 -4.60 6.76
N GLN A 219 0.84 -4.19 7.99
CA GLN A 219 0.08 -2.98 8.29
C GLN A 219 1.07 -1.83 8.44
N LEU A 220 0.78 -0.73 7.77
CA LEU A 220 1.67 0.38 7.48
C LEU A 220 0.96 1.69 7.78
N ILE A 221 1.69 2.67 8.30
CA ILE A 221 1.12 4.01 8.45
C ILE A 221 1.15 4.74 7.11
N SER A 222 0.11 5.54 6.83
CA SER A 222 0.00 6.38 5.63
C SER A 222 1.25 7.23 5.37
N ALA A 223 1.69 7.31 4.10
CA ALA A 223 2.87 8.09 3.72
C ALA A 223 2.70 9.59 4.03
N ARG A 224 1.45 10.09 4.13
CA ARG A 224 1.12 11.48 4.49
C ARG A 224 1.08 11.74 5.99
N ASP A 225 1.04 10.70 6.83
CA ASP A 225 1.02 10.84 8.29
C ASP A 225 2.40 11.10 8.89
N TYR A 226 3.45 10.92 8.08
CA TYR A 226 4.82 11.28 8.45
C TYR A 226 5.21 12.66 7.92
N GLY A 227 5.68 13.51 8.83
CA GLY A 227 6.47 14.70 8.49
C GLY A 227 7.89 14.50 9.04
N ALA A 228 8.90 14.67 8.18
CA ALA A 228 10.30 14.62 8.62
C ALA A 228 10.61 15.68 9.72
N GLU A 229 9.80 16.73 9.80
CA GLU A 229 9.92 17.82 10.77
C GLU A 229 9.27 17.52 12.13
N ALA A 230 8.48 16.45 12.26
CA ALA A 230 7.70 16.16 13.46
C ALA A 230 8.34 15.15 14.42
N GLY A 231 9.67 14.97 14.34
CA GLY A 231 10.45 14.28 15.37
C GLY A 231 9.87 12.94 15.81
N HIS A 232 9.58 12.02 14.87
CA HIS A 232 9.13 10.66 15.15
C HIS A 232 7.66 10.48 15.57
N HIS A 233 6.80 11.48 15.40
CA HIS A 233 5.37 11.37 15.73
C HIS A 233 4.46 11.31 14.50
N LYS A 234 3.39 10.49 14.58
CA LYS A 234 2.22 10.57 13.69
C LYS A 234 1.72 12.02 13.73
N VAL A 235 1.87 12.75 12.62
CA VAL A 235 1.54 14.20 12.55
C VAL A 235 0.06 14.40 12.28
N PHE A 236 -0.49 13.50 11.47
CA PHE A 236 -1.90 13.38 11.18
C PHE A 236 -2.26 11.90 11.36
N ARG A 237 -3.52 11.62 11.70
CA ARG A 237 -4.07 10.27 11.71
C ARG A 237 -4.95 10.15 10.47
N THR A 238 -4.34 10.19 9.29
CA THR A 238 -5.09 9.94 8.04
C THR A 238 -5.45 8.49 7.87
N GLY A 239 -4.88 7.58 8.69
CA GLY A 239 -5.33 6.20 8.85
C GLY A 239 -4.23 5.20 8.51
N ASP A 240 -4.52 3.92 8.71
CA ASP A 240 -3.57 2.83 8.46
C ASP A 240 -3.83 2.18 7.10
N ASN A 241 -2.75 1.69 6.51
CA ASN A 241 -2.72 0.95 5.26
C ASN A 241 -2.31 -0.49 5.52
N VAL A 242 -2.65 -1.38 4.59
CA VAL A 242 -2.24 -2.78 4.62
C VAL A 242 -1.70 -3.14 3.25
N MET A 243 -0.52 -3.73 3.19
CA MET A 243 -0.04 -4.39 1.99
C MET A 243 -0.18 -5.90 2.18
N LEU A 244 -1.04 -6.53 1.39
CA LEU A 244 -1.17 -7.98 1.36
C LEU A 244 -0.17 -8.59 0.37
N PHE A 245 0.55 -9.61 0.80
CA PHE A 245 1.40 -10.42 -0.05
C PHE A 245 0.57 -11.43 -0.82
N GLY A 246 0.96 -11.75 -2.06
CA GLY A 246 0.34 -12.86 -2.80
C GLY A 246 1.10 -13.20 -4.08
N VAL A 247 0.71 -14.26 -4.77
CA VAL A 247 1.41 -14.67 -5.99
C VAL A 247 1.29 -13.57 -7.05
N ASP A 248 2.41 -13.15 -7.64
CA ASP A 248 2.44 -12.05 -8.60
C ASP A 248 1.47 -12.29 -9.77
N MET A 249 0.79 -11.21 -10.18
CA MET A 249 -0.22 -11.19 -11.24
C MET A 249 -1.46 -12.07 -10.99
N LYS A 250 -1.57 -12.77 -9.85
CA LYS A 250 -2.79 -13.49 -9.45
C LYS A 250 -3.79 -12.56 -8.77
N LEU A 251 -5.05 -12.98 -8.78
CA LEU A 251 -6.11 -12.32 -8.03
C LEU A 251 -6.08 -12.83 -6.59
N ALA A 252 -6.20 -11.92 -5.61
CA ALA A 252 -6.15 -12.24 -4.18
C ALA A 252 -7.49 -12.79 -3.64
N HIS A 253 -8.13 -13.72 -4.36
CA HIS A 253 -9.43 -14.28 -3.98
C HIS A 253 -9.40 -15.07 -2.68
N ASP A 254 -8.25 -15.61 -2.33
CA ASP A 254 -7.98 -16.29 -1.06
C ASP A 254 -7.92 -15.32 0.12
N LYS A 255 -7.77 -14.01 -0.13
CA LYS A 255 -7.57 -13.00 0.92
C LYS A 255 -8.72 -12.04 1.03
N VAL A 256 -9.20 -11.53 -0.10
CA VAL A 256 -10.22 -10.49 -0.14
C VAL A 256 -11.30 -10.75 -1.17
N ARG A 257 -12.50 -10.31 -0.85
CA ARG A 257 -13.64 -10.22 -1.76
C ARG A 257 -14.07 -8.77 -1.94
N ILE A 258 -14.61 -8.45 -3.10
CA ILE A 258 -15.12 -7.12 -3.41
C ILE A 258 -16.54 -7.00 -2.88
N ASP A 259 -16.79 -6.02 -2.00
CA ASP A 259 -18.10 -5.75 -1.39
C ASP A 259 -18.88 -4.73 -2.23
N SER A 260 -18.24 -3.61 -2.54
CA SER A 260 -18.83 -2.52 -3.30
C SER A 260 -17.78 -1.68 -4.01
N LEU A 261 -18.23 -0.80 -4.90
CA LEU A 261 -17.38 0.17 -5.57
C LEU A 261 -18.09 1.53 -5.69
N HIS A 262 -17.27 2.58 -5.76
CA HIS A 262 -17.69 3.97 -5.80
C HIS A 262 -16.96 4.68 -6.95
N LEU A 263 -17.73 5.41 -7.75
CA LEU A 263 -17.25 6.27 -8.82
C LEU A 263 -17.65 7.72 -8.56
N LEU A 264 -16.75 8.63 -8.89
CA LEU A 264 -16.97 10.07 -8.80
C LEU A 264 -16.94 10.68 -10.21
N ASP A 265 -18.00 11.41 -10.56
CA ASP A 265 -18.11 12.11 -11.84
C ASP A 265 -18.74 13.49 -11.68
N PRO A 266 -18.37 14.47 -12.51
CA PRO A 266 -19.03 15.76 -12.56
C PRO A 266 -20.42 15.56 -13.16
N VAL A 267 -21.40 16.31 -12.62
CA VAL A 267 -22.73 16.35 -13.22
C VAL A 267 -22.67 17.27 -14.45
N PRO A 268 -23.04 16.79 -15.66
CA PRO A 268 -22.97 17.61 -16.87
C PRO A 268 -23.76 18.92 -16.72
N GLY A 269 -23.12 20.06 -17.02
CA GLY A 269 -23.75 21.38 -16.92
C GLY A 269 -23.94 21.90 -15.49
N SER A 270 -23.33 21.27 -14.49
CA SER A 270 -23.43 21.64 -13.07
C SER A 270 -22.05 21.69 -12.41
N ALA A 271 -21.94 22.42 -11.30
CA ALA A 271 -20.75 22.39 -10.43
C ALA A 271 -20.77 21.20 -9.46
N GLU A 272 -21.85 20.41 -9.45
CA GLU A 272 -22.02 19.26 -8.58
C GLU A 272 -21.16 18.06 -9.00
N ILE A 273 -20.84 17.22 -8.01
CA ILE A 273 -20.21 15.93 -8.18
C ILE A 273 -21.22 14.84 -7.82
N ALA A 274 -21.35 13.83 -8.67
CA ALA A 274 -22.09 12.62 -8.39
C ALA A 274 -21.15 11.54 -7.83
N VAL A 275 -21.46 11.03 -6.64
CA VAL A 275 -20.86 9.82 -6.08
C VAL A 275 -21.82 8.67 -6.33
N THR A 276 -21.44 7.75 -7.19
CA THR A 276 -22.26 6.60 -7.57
C THR A 276 -21.71 5.33 -6.95
N HIS A 277 -22.58 4.64 -6.22
CA HIS A 277 -22.28 3.39 -5.55
C HIS A 277 -22.84 2.22 -6.34
N TYR A 278 -22.02 1.19 -6.53
CA TYR A 278 -22.42 -0.06 -7.16
C TYR A 278 -22.19 -1.22 -6.20
N ARG A 279 -23.09 -2.19 -6.28
CA ARG A 279 -23.02 -3.44 -5.51
C ARG A 279 -22.95 -4.62 -6.45
N GLN A 280 -22.33 -5.71 -5.99
CA GLN A 280 -22.32 -6.95 -6.74
C GLN A 280 -23.76 -7.42 -6.98
N ALA A 281 -24.04 -7.82 -8.21
CA ALA A 281 -25.29 -8.38 -8.67
C ALA A 281 -25.04 -9.78 -9.25
N GLY A 282 -26.09 -10.57 -9.40
CA GLY A 282 -25.97 -11.88 -10.07
C GLY A 282 -25.47 -11.75 -11.52
N GLY A 283 -24.83 -12.81 -12.02
CA GLY A 283 -24.37 -12.88 -13.42
C GLY A 283 -23.04 -12.20 -13.70
N GLY A 284 -22.18 -11.99 -12.69
CA GLY A 284 -20.83 -11.46 -12.89
C GLY A 284 -20.81 -9.95 -13.19
N LEU A 285 -21.72 -9.19 -12.58
CA LEU A 285 -21.89 -7.76 -12.80
C LEU A 285 -21.97 -7.02 -11.47
N PHE A 286 -21.56 -5.75 -11.48
CA PHE A 286 -21.91 -4.77 -10.46
C PHE A 286 -22.99 -3.85 -11.03
N ARG A 287 -24.06 -3.61 -10.26
CA ARG A 287 -25.16 -2.73 -10.68
C ARG A 287 -25.18 -1.45 -9.84
N LYS A 288 -25.47 -0.32 -10.48
CA LYS A 288 -25.69 0.96 -9.83
C LYS A 288 -26.79 0.81 -8.77
N ALA A 289 -26.45 1.07 -7.51
CA ALA A 289 -27.35 0.97 -6.37
C ALA A 289 -27.92 2.35 -6.01
N THR A 290 -27.04 3.35 -5.85
CA THR A 290 -27.41 4.72 -5.53
C THR A 290 -26.46 5.71 -6.22
N SER A 291 -26.94 6.92 -6.45
CA SER A 291 -26.10 8.03 -6.92
C SER A 291 -26.51 9.29 -6.15
N THR A 292 -25.57 9.83 -5.39
CA THR A 292 -25.79 11.03 -4.56
C THR A 292 -25.03 12.19 -5.17
N ARG A 293 -25.69 13.34 -5.31
CA ARG A 293 -25.07 14.56 -5.80
C ARG A 293 -24.65 15.45 -4.63
N PHE A 294 -23.48 16.05 -4.77
CA PHE A 294 -22.91 16.98 -3.80
C PHE A 294 -22.56 18.27 -4.54
N ALA A 295 -23.06 19.39 -4.02
CA ALA A 295 -22.50 20.70 -4.37
C ALA A 295 -21.25 20.93 -3.51
N PRO A 296 -20.14 21.40 -4.08
CA PRO A 296 -18.93 21.75 -3.34
C PRO A 296 -19.17 22.89 -2.33
#